data_AF-A0A222YD22-F1
#
_entry.id   AF-A0A222YD22-F1
#
_cell.length_a   1.000
_cell.length_b   1.000
_cell.length_c   1.000
_cell.angle_alpha   90.00
_cell.angle_beta   90.00
_cell.angle_gamma   90.00
#
_symmetry.space_group_name_H-M   'P 1'
#
loop_
_entity.id
_entity.type
_entity.pdbx_description
1 polymer ?
#
loop_
_entity_poly.entity_id
_entity_poly.type
_entity_poly.pdbx_seq_one_letter_code
_entity_poly.pdbx_strand_id
1 'polypeptide(L)'
;MTTINILYASTEGNTKAFIEKLAAVAESNGDGFSARLIGDETEYANETQPYVAFVPTYLTGGTGTGPEVKEIFTNALGDYIAFGNNARYLKGVVGSGNRNFNIQFNLTAIRYGKNFDVPMIAAYELRGSKFDAEKIYNKIKPYFGE
;
A
#
# COMPACT_ATOMS: atom_id res chain seq x y z
N MET A 1 20.91 -9.31 4.16
CA MET A 1 20.09 -8.41 4.99
C MET A 1 19.46 -7.43 4.03
N THR A 2 18.12 -7.40 4.01
CA THR A 2 17.36 -6.62 3.03
C THR A 2 16.56 -5.56 3.78
N THR A 3 16.41 -4.36 3.21
CA THR A 3 15.53 -3.34 3.78
C THR A 3 14.20 -3.34 3.04
N ILE A 4 13.11 -3.54 3.77
CA ILE A 4 11.75 -3.44 3.25
C ILE A 4 11.34 -1.96 3.28
N ASN A 5 11.16 -1.35 2.11
CA ASN A 5 10.72 0.04 1.98
C ASN A 5 9.24 0.13 1.64
N ILE A 6 8.50 0.92 2.40
CA ILE A 6 7.05 1.06 2.29
C ILE A 6 6.65 2.53 2.20
N LEU A 7 5.81 2.84 1.21
CA LEU A 7 5.03 4.06 1.20
C LEU A 7 3.58 3.71 1.49
N TYR A 8 2.90 4.45 2.35
CA TYR A 8 1.53 4.11 2.71
C TYR A 8 0.65 5.34 2.97
N ALA A 9 -0.65 5.18 2.76
CA ALA A 9 -1.66 6.13 3.21
C ALA A 9 -2.44 5.56 4.41
N SER A 10 -2.88 6.42 5.33
CA SER A 10 -3.61 5.98 6.51
C SER A 10 -4.47 7.09 7.11
N THR A 11 -5.77 7.08 6.83
CA THR A 11 -6.73 8.07 7.36
C THR A 11 -7.13 7.78 8.80
N GLU A 12 -7.61 6.57 9.10
CA GLU A 12 -8.11 6.17 10.45
C GLU A 12 -7.11 5.32 11.26
N GLY A 13 -5.85 5.27 10.84
CA GLY A 13 -4.80 4.52 11.55
C GLY A 13 -4.79 3.00 11.35
N ASN A 14 -5.77 2.42 10.64
CA ASN A 14 -5.79 0.98 10.35
C ASN A 14 -4.55 0.52 9.56
N THR A 15 -4.20 1.23 8.49
CA THR A 15 -2.99 0.92 7.70
C THR A 15 -1.74 1.12 8.53
N LYS A 16 -1.64 2.24 9.28
CA LYS A 16 -0.51 2.48 10.20
C LYS A 16 -0.32 1.31 11.19
N ALA A 17 -1.40 0.86 11.84
CA ALA A 17 -1.36 -0.27 12.76
C ALA A 17 -1.00 -1.60 12.07
N PHE A 18 -1.24 -1.75 10.77
CA PHE A 18 -0.77 -2.91 10.01
C PHE A 18 0.73 -2.81 9.71
N ILE A 19 1.20 -1.63 9.30
CA ILE A 19 2.62 -1.35 9.05
C ILE A 19 3.46 -1.61 10.30
N GLU A 20 2.99 -1.26 11.50
CA GLU A 20 3.67 -1.58 12.77
C GLU A 20 3.81 -3.10 13.00
N LYS A 21 2.79 -3.90 12.67
CA LYS A 21 2.88 -5.37 12.75
C LYS A 21 3.90 -5.90 11.74
N LEU A 22 3.89 -5.34 10.54
CA LEU A 22 4.80 -5.74 9.46
C LEU A 22 6.25 -5.40 9.80
N ALA A 23 6.49 -4.26 10.44
CA ALA A 23 7.79 -3.87 10.97
C ALA A 23 8.31 -4.89 11.99
N ALA A 24 7.47 -5.30 12.94
CA ALA A 24 7.82 -6.31 13.94
C ALA A 24 8.15 -7.67 13.31
N VAL A 25 7.46 -8.06 12.23
CA VAL A 25 7.78 -9.28 11.47
C VAL A 25 9.13 -9.14 10.78
N ALA A 26 9.40 -8.02 10.10
CA ALA A 26 10.68 -7.78 9.43
C ALA A 26 11.86 -7.82 10.42
N GLU A 27 11.73 -7.14 11.56
CA GLU A 27 12.72 -7.13 12.63
C GLU A 27 12.98 -8.55 13.19
N SER A 28 11.92 -9.32 13.43
CA SER A 28 12.04 -10.70 13.90
C SER A 28 12.74 -11.63 12.89
N ASN A 29 12.75 -11.27 11.61
CA ASN A 29 13.47 -11.98 10.55
C ASN A 29 14.87 -11.39 10.26
N GLY A 30 15.31 -10.38 11.01
CA GLY A 30 16.62 -9.73 10.85
C GLY A 30 16.73 -8.83 9.62
N ASP A 31 15.60 -8.37 9.07
CA ASP A 31 15.57 -7.44 7.94
C ASP A 31 15.35 -6.00 8.42
N GLY A 32 15.87 -5.05 7.64
CA GLY A 32 15.60 -3.62 7.85
C GLY A 32 14.17 -3.26 7.45
N PHE A 33 13.64 -2.19 8.04
CA PHE A 33 12.30 -1.71 7.72
C PHE A 33 12.26 -0.18 7.68
N SER A 34 11.74 0.35 6.58
CA SER A 34 11.52 1.78 6.38
C SER A 34 10.09 1.98 5.89
N ALA A 35 9.33 2.84 6.57
CA ALA A 35 7.97 3.17 6.18
C ALA A 35 7.72 4.67 6.28
N ARG A 36 7.10 5.24 5.25
CA ARG A 36 6.71 6.66 5.21
C ARG A 36 5.22 6.81 4.92
N LEU A 37 4.55 7.57 5.78
CA LEU A 37 3.18 8.00 5.55
C LEU A 37 3.16 9.08 4.47
N ILE A 38 2.28 8.91 3.48
CA ILE A 38 2.03 9.88 2.41
C ILE A 38 0.59 10.38 2.57
N GLY A 39 0.46 11.69 2.74
CA GLY A 39 -0.79 12.45 2.91
C GLY A 39 -0.72 13.77 2.14
N ASP A 40 -1.78 14.57 2.21
CA ASP A 40 -1.92 15.82 1.44
C ASP A 40 -0.81 16.84 1.76
N GLU A 41 -0.28 16.82 2.97
CA GLU A 41 0.83 17.67 3.44
C GLU A 41 2.22 17.15 3.06
N THR A 42 2.31 16.00 2.39
CA THR A 42 3.60 15.40 2.05
C THR A 42 4.26 16.13 0.89
N GLU A 43 5.40 16.74 1.15
CA GLU A 43 6.26 17.26 0.08
C GLU A 43 6.76 16.12 -0.82
N TYR A 44 6.62 16.33 -2.12
CA TYR A 44 7.04 15.36 -3.13
C TYR A 44 8.56 15.28 -3.19
N ALA A 45 9.06 14.05 -3.20
CA ALA A 45 10.48 13.74 -3.36
C ALA A 45 10.66 12.60 -4.37
N ASN A 46 11.83 12.56 -5.00
CA ASN A 46 12.18 11.43 -5.87
C ASN A 46 12.65 10.26 -5.01
N GLU A 47 11.96 9.14 -5.13
CA GLU A 47 12.40 7.86 -4.60
C GLU A 47 13.61 7.36 -5.38
N THR A 48 14.52 6.68 -4.68
CA THR A 48 15.77 6.15 -5.26
C THR A 48 15.96 4.66 -5.00
N GLN A 49 15.04 4.05 -4.25
CA GLN A 49 15.07 2.64 -3.86
C GLN A 49 13.73 1.97 -4.15
N PRO A 50 13.71 0.67 -4.48
CA PRO A 50 12.48 -0.11 -4.59
C PRO A 50 11.57 0.05 -3.37
N TYR A 51 10.26 0.18 -3.59
CA TYR A 51 9.25 0.22 -2.52
C TYR A 51 7.95 -0.50 -2.89
N VAL A 52 7.16 -0.84 -1.87
CA VAL A 52 5.79 -1.35 -2.02
C VAL A 52 4.81 -0.33 -1.44
N ALA A 53 3.73 -0.04 -2.16
CA ALA A 53 2.70 0.90 -1.72
C ALA A 53 1.59 0.19 -0.93
N PHE A 54 1.17 0.76 0.20
CA PHE A 54 0.04 0.27 1.00
C PHE A 54 -1.08 1.31 1.01
N VAL A 55 -2.23 0.97 0.44
CA VAL A 55 -3.34 1.92 0.26
C VAL A 55 -4.65 1.38 0.84
N PRO A 56 -5.31 2.11 1.75
CA PRO A 56 -6.66 1.79 2.19
C PRO A 56 -7.68 2.23 1.14
N THR A 57 -8.84 1.59 1.13
CA THR A 57 -9.89 1.88 0.15
C THR A 57 -10.93 2.83 0.73
N TYR A 58 -10.96 4.06 0.20
CA TYR A 58 -12.01 5.05 0.47
C TYR A 58 -12.59 5.52 -0.86
N LEU A 59 -13.90 5.29 -1.04
CA LEU A 59 -14.57 5.52 -2.31
C LEU A 59 -15.87 6.29 -2.12
N THR A 60 -16.21 7.12 -3.11
CA THR A 60 -17.56 7.66 -3.33
C THR A 60 -18.13 7.13 -4.65
N GLY A 61 -19.41 7.37 -4.94
CA GLY A 61 -20.01 7.04 -6.24
C GLY A 61 -20.85 5.75 -6.29
N GLY A 62 -21.38 5.27 -5.16
CA GLY A 62 -22.32 4.15 -5.12
C GLY A 62 -21.68 2.79 -4.85
N THR A 63 -22.29 1.70 -5.34
CA THR A 63 -21.89 0.30 -5.06
C THR A 63 -21.23 -0.43 -6.24
N GLY A 64 -21.07 0.25 -7.39
CA GLY A 64 -20.44 -0.30 -8.60
C GLY A 64 -18.91 -0.29 -8.55
N THR A 65 -18.26 -0.47 -9.69
CA THR A 65 -16.79 -0.30 -9.85
C THR A 65 -16.43 0.62 -11.02
N GLY A 66 -17.45 1.27 -11.61
CA GLY A 66 -17.34 2.08 -12.82
C GLY A 66 -16.61 3.41 -12.60
N PRO A 67 -16.51 4.23 -13.66
CA PRO A 67 -15.81 5.51 -13.63
C PRO A 67 -16.43 6.52 -12.66
N GLU A 68 -17.70 6.38 -12.31
CA GLU A 68 -18.41 7.15 -11.29
C GLU A 68 -17.87 6.91 -9.87
N VAL A 69 -17.27 5.74 -9.64
CA VAL A 69 -16.69 5.40 -8.35
C VAL A 69 -15.31 6.04 -8.25
N LYS A 70 -15.13 7.00 -7.35
CA LYS A 70 -13.91 7.80 -7.22
C LYS A 70 -13.23 7.54 -5.88
N GLU A 71 -11.90 7.47 -5.92
CA GLU A 71 -11.04 7.49 -4.73
C GLU A 71 -11.11 8.86 -4.06
N ILE A 72 -11.19 8.84 -2.74
CA ILE A 72 -11.15 10.02 -1.87
C ILE A 72 -10.19 9.78 -0.69
N PHE A 73 -9.72 10.86 -0.07
CA PHE A 73 -8.84 10.87 1.13
C PHE A 73 -7.46 10.23 1.00
N THR A 74 -7.18 9.52 -0.09
CA THR A 74 -5.96 8.71 -0.26
C THR A 74 -5.19 9.02 -1.54
N ASN A 75 -5.72 9.97 -2.34
CA ASN A 75 -5.20 10.37 -3.64
C ASN A 75 -3.74 10.85 -3.58
N ALA A 76 -3.33 11.50 -2.47
CA ALA A 76 -1.96 11.96 -2.28
C ALA A 76 -0.91 10.86 -2.46
N LEU A 77 -1.22 9.60 -2.10
CA LEU A 77 -0.30 8.48 -2.34
C LEU A 77 -0.15 8.20 -3.83
N GLY A 78 -1.26 8.17 -4.57
CA GLY A 78 -1.25 7.99 -6.03
C GLY A 78 -0.51 9.11 -6.73
N ASP A 79 -0.75 10.36 -6.34
CA ASP A 79 -0.08 11.53 -6.89
C ASP A 79 1.43 11.51 -6.59
N TYR A 80 1.83 11.10 -5.38
CA TYR A 80 3.23 10.92 -5.00
C TYR A 80 3.93 9.82 -5.81
N ILE A 81 3.23 8.70 -6.08
CA ILE A 81 3.77 7.62 -6.93
C ILE A 81 3.92 8.11 -8.38
N ALA A 82 2.98 8.92 -8.87
CA ALA A 82 3.02 9.49 -10.22
C ALA A 82 4.06 10.61 -10.38
N PHE A 83 4.54 11.19 -9.28
CA PHE A 83 5.52 12.27 -9.31
C PHE A 83 6.90 11.80 -9.77
N GLY A 84 7.50 12.55 -10.69
CA GLY A 84 8.87 12.32 -11.17
C GLY A 84 9.04 10.91 -11.74
N ASN A 85 10.00 10.17 -11.18
CA ASN A 85 10.28 8.78 -11.57
C ASN A 85 9.87 7.76 -10.49
N ASN A 86 9.02 8.14 -9.54
CA ASN A 86 8.69 7.29 -8.39
C ASN A 86 8.05 5.96 -8.81
N ALA A 87 7.17 5.98 -9.81
CA ALA A 87 6.55 4.77 -10.38
C ALA A 87 7.56 3.72 -10.85
N ARG A 88 8.78 4.10 -11.27
CA ARG A 88 9.85 3.15 -11.65
C ARG A 88 10.33 2.29 -10.48
N TYR A 89 10.23 2.82 -9.27
CA TYR A 89 10.67 2.16 -8.05
C TYR A 89 9.54 1.41 -7.33
N LEU A 90 8.28 1.65 -7.72
CA LEU A 90 7.14 0.89 -7.22
C LEU A 90 7.23 -0.58 -7.69
N LYS A 91 7.20 -1.53 -6.75
CA LYS A 91 7.26 -2.97 -7.03
C LYS A 91 5.92 -3.68 -6.98
N GLY A 92 4.93 -3.04 -6.36
CA GLY A 92 3.57 -3.55 -6.26
C GLY A 92 2.78 -2.84 -5.18
N VAL A 93 1.51 -3.20 -5.09
CA VAL A 93 0.55 -2.55 -4.20
C VAL A 93 -0.11 -3.57 -3.29
N VAL A 94 -0.28 -3.20 -2.02
CA VAL A 94 -1.06 -3.96 -1.04
C VAL A 94 -2.26 -3.13 -0.62
N GLY A 95 -3.45 -3.74 -0.71
CA GLY A 95 -4.70 -3.07 -0.33
C GLY A 95 -5.10 -3.34 1.12
N SER A 96 -5.63 -2.31 1.78
CA SER A 96 -6.52 -2.48 2.93
C SER A 96 -7.96 -2.11 2.55
N GLY A 97 -8.92 -2.89 3.03
CA GLY A 97 -10.33 -2.63 2.80
C GLY A 97 -11.22 -3.24 3.86
N ASN A 98 -12.52 -3.20 3.61
CA ASN A 98 -13.54 -3.85 4.44
C ASN A 98 -14.41 -4.71 3.52
N ARG A 99 -14.54 -6.00 3.81
CA ARG A 99 -15.24 -6.98 2.96
C ARG A 99 -16.73 -6.69 2.84
N ASN A 100 -17.30 -5.91 3.77
CA ASN A 100 -18.68 -5.45 3.68
C ASN A 100 -18.95 -4.59 2.43
N PHE A 101 -17.91 -4.06 1.76
CA PHE A 101 -18.02 -3.33 0.51
C PHE A 101 -18.01 -4.22 -0.75
N ASN A 102 -18.03 -5.55 -0.58
CA ASN A 102 -18.19 -6.54 -1.66
C ASN A 102 -17.23 -6.29 -2.85
N ILE A 103 -17.74 -5.99 -4.04
CA ILE A 103 -16.96 -5.81 -5.27
C ILE A 103 -15.99 -4.62 -5.22
N GLN A 104 -16.17 -3.71 -4.26
CA GLN A 104 -15.28 -2.58 -4.03
C GLN A 104 -14.14 -2.90 -3.05
N PHE A 105 -14.11 -4.09 -2.45
CA PHE A 105 -13.04 -4.49 -1.54
C PHE A 105 -11.68 -4.38 -2.24
N ASN A 106 -10.82 -3.47 -1.74
CA ASN A 106 -9.50 -3.16 -2.28
C ASN A 106 -9.47 -2.57 -3.70
N LEU A 107 -10.58 -1.98 -4.16
CA LEU A 107 -10.66 -1.44 -5.51
C LEU A 107 -9.61 -0.35 -5.80
N THR A 108 -9.22 0.46 -4.80
CA THR A 108 -8.14 1.44 -4.96
C THR A 108 -6.81 0.77 -5.29
N ALA A 109 -6.43 -0.28 -4.54
CA ALA A 109 -5.21 -1.04 -4.80
C ALA A 109 -5.23 -1.76 -6.17
N ILE A 110 -6.39 -2.31 -6.56
CA ILE A 110 -6.59 -2.90 -7.89
C ILE A 110 -6.35 -1.86 -8.99
N ARG A 111 -6.87 -0.64 -8.81
CA ARG A 111 -6.70 0.46 -9.77
C ARG A 111 -5.26 0.95 -9.82
N TYR A 112 -4.58 1.09 -8.69
CA TYR A 112 -3.17 1.47 -8.68
C TYR A 112 -2.31 0.43 -9.40
N GLY A 113 -2.54 -0.86 -9.15
CA GLY A 113 -1.82 -1.92 -9.86
C GLY A 113 -1.97 -1.82 -11.38
N LYS A 114 -3.18 -1.52 -11.87
CA LYS A 114 -3.43 -1.28 -13.30
C LYS A 114 -2.80 0.00 -13.82
N ASN A 115 -2.93 1.11 -13.08
CA ASN A 115 -2.48 2.43 -13.52
C ASN A 115 -0.95 2.55 -13.59
N PHE A 116 -0.25 1.89 -12.67
CA PHE A 116 1.22 1.92 -12.59
C PHE A 116 1.88 0.67 -13.18
N ASP A 117 1.09 -0.25 -13.77
CA ASP A 117 1.57 -1.52 -14.35
C ASP A 117 2.42 -2.37 -13.38
N VAL A 118 1.90 -2.55 -12.16
CA VAL A 118 2.55 -3.35 -11.09
C VAL A 118 1.55 -4.33 -10.47
N PRO A 119 2.02 -5.45 -9.89
CA PRO A 119 1.12 -6.42 -9.29
C PRO A 119 0.42 -5.86 -8.05
N MET A 120 -0.86 -6.21 -7.89
CA MET A 120 -1.51 -6.19 -6.58
C MET A 120 -1.05 -7.43 -5.80
N ILE A 121 -0.10 -7.25 -4.90
CA ILE A 121 0.62 -8.35 -4.23
C ILE A 121 -0.29 -9.08 -3.23
N ALA A 122 -1.07 -8.30 -2.47
CA ALA A 122 -1.93 -8.81 -1.43
C ALA A 122 -3.03 -7.83 -1.03
N ALA A 123 -3.94 -8.31 -0.20
CA ALA A 123 -4.97 -7.53 0.46
C ALA A 123 -5.17 -8.04 1.88
N TYR A 124 -5.57 -7.14 2.78
CA TYR A 124 -6.01 -7.46 4.13
C TYR A 124 -7.23 -6.62 4.52
N GLU A 125 -7.89 -7.01 5.62
CA GLU A 125 -9.08 -6.32 6.11
C GLU A 125 -8.75 -5.42 7.30
N LEU A 126 -9.24 -4.17 7.27
CA LEU A 126 -9.07 -3.16 8.31
C LEU A 126 -7.61 -3.02 8.74
N ARG A 127 -7.29 -3.31 10.00
CA ARG A 127 -5.93 -3.22 10.57
C ARG A 127 -5.09 -4.47 10.36
N GLY A 128 -5.66 -5.52 9.77
CA GLY A 128 -5.08 -6.85 9.60
C GLY A 128 -4.66 -7.53 10.92
N SER A 129 -4.40 -8.82 10.83
CA SER A 129 -3.88 -9.65 11.92
C SER A 129 -2.35 -9.79 11.85
N LYS A 130 -1.76 -10.39 12.89
CA LYS A 130 -0.33 -10.80 12.84
C LYS A 130 -0.07 -11.82 11.73
N PHE A 131 -1.00 -12.77 11.55
CA PHE A 131 -0.95 -13.74 10.47
C PHE A 131 -0.96 -13.09 9.09
N ASP A 132 -1.79 -12.05 8.89
CA ASP A 132 -1.80 -11.28 7.64
C ASP A 132 -0.45 -10.58 7.42
N ALA A 133 0.16 -10.02 8.48
CA ALA A 133 1.47 -9.38 8.41
C ALA A 133 2.57 -10.38 8.01
N GLU A 134 2.63 -11.56 8.62
CA GLU A 134 3.58 -12.63 8.25
C GLU A 134 3.40 -13.08 6.80
N LYS A 135 2.15 -13.30 6.38
CA LYS A 135 1.83 -13.71 5.01
C LYS A 135 2.23 -12.64 4.00
N ILE A 136 1.95 -11.38 4.29
CA ILE A 136 2.26 -10.26 3.39
C ILE A 136 3.76 -10.00 3.36
N TYR A 137 4.46 -10.05 4.50
CA TYR A 137 5.92 -9.98 4.57
C TYR A 137 6.58 -10.98 3.62
N ASN A 138 6.20 -12.26 3.71
CA ASN A 138 6.76 -13.33 2.86
C ASN A 138 6.50 -13.09 1.36
N LYS A 139 5.40 -12.40 1.02
CA LYS A 139 5.08 -12.03 -0.37
C LYS A 139 5.84 -10.81 -0.86
N ILE A 140 6.10 -9.82 -0.01
CA ILE A 140 6.77 -8.57 -0.42
C ILE A 140 8.29 -8.69 -0.35
N LYS A 141 8.85 -9.54 0.51
CA LYS A 141 10.31 -9.69 0.68
C LYS A 141 11.06 -9.96 -0.64
N PRO A 142 10.59 -10.82 -1.56
CA PRO A 142 11.29 -11.09 -2.81
C PRO A 142 11.46 -9.86 -3.72
N TYR A 143 10.73 -8.76 -3.49
CA TYR A 143 10.87 -7.53 -4.28
C TYR A 143 12.01 -6.62 -3.84
N PHE A 144 12.65 -6.93 -2.70
CA PHE A 144 13.71 -6.11 -2.10
C PHE A 144 15.09 -6.80 -2.11
N GLY A 145 15.18 -8.02 -2.66
CA GLY A 145 16.42 -8.77 -2.76
C GLY A 145 16.96 -8.83 -4.19
N GLU A 146 18.15 -8.27 -4.39
CA GLU A 146 19.23 -8.90 -5.16
C GLU A 146 20.29 -9.38 -4.16
#